data_AF-A0A662P8B3-F1
#
_entry.id   AF-A0A662P8B3-F1
#
_cell.length_a   1.000
_cell.length_b   1.000
_cell.length_c   1.000
_cell.angle_alpha   90.00
_cell.angle_beta   90.00
_cell.angle_gamma   90.00
#
_symmetry.space_group_name_H-M   'P 1'
#
loop_
_entity.id
_entity.type
_entity.pdbx_description
1 polymer ?
#
loop_
_entity_poly.entity_id
_entity_poly.type
_entity_poly.pdbx_seq_one_letter_code
_entity_poly.pdbx_strand_id
1 'polypeptide(L)' 'MDEKDMVFIYKLSRQIIAKIYAGISMIFLIIYVSLALYCKLNNNDQWTGIFLILGFGLFAIFFFLASNEMKKGR' A
#
# COMPACT_ATOMS: atom_id res chain seq x y z
N MET A 1 -1.00 -27.67 -21.39
CA MET A 1 -0.71 -26.97 -20.12
C MET A 1 -1.56 -27.65 -19.08
N ASP A 2 -0.92 -28.32 -18.12
CA ASP A 2 -1.61 -29.16 -17.15
C ASP A 2 -2.39 -28.28 -16.15
N GLU A 3 -3.45 -28.82 -15.55
CA GLU A 3 -4.28 -28.10 -14.57
C GLU A 3 -3.45 -27.54 -13.40
N LYS A 4 -2.37 -28.23 -13.03
CA LYS A 4 -1.42 -27.83 -11.99
C LYS A 4 -0.61 -26.58 -12.37
N ASP A 5 -0.28 -26.41 -13.65
CA ASP A 5 0.48 -25.25 -14.15
C ASP A 5 -0.40 -23.99 -14.13
N MET A 6 -1.67 -24.12 -14.50
CA MET A 6 -2.67 -23.04 -14.43
C MET A 6 -2.81 -22.51 -13.00
N VAL A 7 -2.95 -23.41 -12.02
CA VAL A 7 -3.10 -23.05 -10.60
C VAL A 7 -1.83 -22.41 -10.05
N PHE A 8 -0.65 -22.87 -10.47
CA PHE A 8 0.62 -22.29 -10.06
C PHE A 8 0.80 -20.86 -10.58
N ILE A 9 0.56 -20.61 -11.88
CA ILE A 9 0.65 -19.27 -12.48
C ILE A 9 -0.32 -18.30 -11.81
N TYR A 10 -1.53 -18.77 -11.47
CA TYR A 10 -2.53 -17.96 -10.77
C TYR A 10 -2.11 -17.57 -9.34
N LYS A 11 -1.49 -18.49 -8.59
CA LYS A 11 -0.95 -18.18 -7.26
C LYS A 11 0.22 -17.20 -7.35
N LEU A 12 1.10 -17.38 -8.35
CA LEU A 12 2.26 -16.51 -8.55
C LEU A 12 1.84 -15.09 -8.94
N SER A 13 0.88 -14.94 -9.86
CA SER A 13 0.39 -13.64 -10.31
C SER A 13 -0.26 -12.84 -9.18
N ARG A 14 -1.05 -13.48 -8.31
CA ARG A 14 -1.60 -12.83 -7.11
C ARG A 14 -0.52 -12.36 -6.14
N GLN A 15 0.53 -13.15 -5.91
CA GLN A 15 1.62 -12.72 -5.03
C GLN A 15 2.35 -11.50 -5.60
N ILE A 16 2.55 -11.43 -6.91
CA ILE A 16 3.13 -10.27 -7.59
C ILE A 16 2.22 -9.06 -7.41
N ILE A 17 0.92 -9.20 -7.66
CA ILE A 17 -0.07 -8.13 -7.49
C ILE A 17 -0.09 -7.61 -6.04
N ALA A 18 -0.08 -8.50 -5.05
CA ALA A 18 -0.03 -8.12 -3.65
C ALA A 18 1.24 -7.34 -3.29
N LYS A 19 2.41 -7.75 -3.83
CA LYS A 19 3.67 -7.00 -3.65
C LYS A 19 3.62 -5.62 -4.30
N ILE A 20 2.99 -5.48 -5.47
CA ILE A 20 2.80 -4.19 -6.14
C ILE A 20 1.92 -3.27 -5.27
N TYR A 21 0.78 -3.76 -4.75
CA TYR A 21 -0.07 -2.97 -3.86
C TYR A 21 0.64 -2.57 -2.57
N ALA A 22 1.46 -3.46 -1.99
CA ALA A 22 2.29 -3.13 -0.83
C ALA A 22 3.32 -2.03 -1.17
N GLY A 23 4.01 -2.14 -2.31
CA GLY A 23 4.95 -1.11 -2.78
C GLY A 23 4.27 0.25 -3.00
N ILE A 24 3.12 0.28 -3.67
CA ILE A 24 2.33 1.50 -3.89
C ILE A 24 1.91 2.13 -2.55
N SER A 25 1.47 1.32 -1.58
CA SER A 25 1.11 1.82 -0.25
C SER A 25 2.28 2.51 0.44
N MET A 26 3.49 1.98 0.30
CA MET A 26 4.71 2.53 0.88
C MET A 26 5.08 3.87 0.23
N ILE A 27 4.93 3.98 -1.09
CA ILE A 27 5.17 5.24 -1.83
C ILE A 27 4.22 6.34 -1.32
N PHE A 28 2.93 6.04 -1.17
CA PHE A 28 1.98 7.01 -0.61
C PHE A 28 2.39 7.45 0.80
N LEU A 29 2.76 6.51 1.67
CA LEU A 29 3.21 6.83 3.01
C LEU A 29 4.41 7.78 2.99
N ILE A 30 5.43 7.50 2.17
CA ILE A 30 6.62 8.34 2.06
C ILE A 30 6.27 9.74 1.57
N ILE A 31 5.45 9.87 0.52
CA ILE A 31 5.05 11.16 -0.04
C ILE A 31 4.30 11.99 1.01
N TYR A 32 3.29 11.41 1.65
CA TYR A 32 2.45 12.13 2.61
C TYR A 32 3.18 12.45 3.92
N VAL A 33 4.07 11.58 4.40
CA VAL A 33 4.93 11.88 5.56
C VAL A 33 5.91 12.99 5.23
N SER A 34 6.47 13.01 4.02
CA SER A 34 7.38 14.07 3.58
C SER A 34 6.66 15.42 3.49
N LEU A 35 5.43 15.44 2.94
CA LEU A 35 4.56 16.62 2.93
C LEU A 35 4.20 17.08 4.35
N ALA A 36 3.87 16.15 5.24
CA ALA A 36 3.58 16.47 6.63
C ALA A 36 4.79 17.07 7.34
N LEU A 37 5.99 16.51 7.17
CA LEU A 37 7.24 17.06 7.67
C LEU A 37 7.48 18.47 7.15
N TYR A 38 7.31 18.67 5.84
CA TYR A 38 7.43 19.99 5.22
C TYR A 38 6.44 21.01 5.81
N CYS A 39 5.17 20.63 6.02
CA CYS A 39 4.18 21.50 6.65
C CYS A 39 4.52 21.79 8.11
N LYS A 40 5.05 20.81 8.85
CA LYS A 40 5.45 20.99 10.24
C LYS A 40 6.60 21.99 10.38
N LEU A 41 7.59 21.91 9.49
CA LEU A 41 8.71 22.87 9.44
C LEU A 41 8.24 24.30 9.14
N ASN A 42 7.12 24.45 8.43
CA ASN A 42 6.49 25.74 8.14
C ASN A 42 5.46 26.17 9.20
N ASN A 43 5.47 25.57 10.39
CA ASN A 43 4.54 25.82 11.49
C ASN A 43 3.06 25.66 11.11
N ASN A 44 2.77 24.77 10.16
CA ASN A 44 1.42 24.52 9.69
C ASN A 44 0.86 23.19 10.20
N ASP A 45 0.47 23.18 11.47
CA ASP A 45 0.08 21.97 12.21
C ASP A 45 -1.24 21.36 11.70
N GLN A 46 -2.18 22.19 11.26
CA GLN A 46 -3.45 21.72 10.73
C GLN A 46 -3.26 20.90 9.45
N TRP A 47 -2.45 21.39 8.51
CA TRP A 47 -2.13 20.67 7.28
C TRP A 47 -1.24 19.46 7.51
N THR A 48 -0.31 19.54 8.47
CA THR A 48 0.51 18.39 8.92
C THR A 48 -0.37 17.22 9.36
N GLY A 49 -1.37 17.49 10.21
CA GLY A 49 -2.32 16.48 10.67
C GLY A 49 -3.14 15.88 9.52
N ILE A 50 -3.63 16.72 8.60
CA ILE A 50 -4.39 16.27 7.43
C ILE A 50 -3.55 15.32 6.56
N PHE A 51 -2.31 15.69 6.24
CA PHE A 51 -1.44 14.85 5.42
C PHE A 51 -1.06 13.54 6.10
N LEU A 52 -0.85 13.54 7.42
CA LEU A 52 -0.61 12.29 8.17
C LEU A 52 -1.82 11.36 8.14
N ILE A 53 -3.03 11.89 8.37
CA ILE A 53 -4.26 11.09 8.33
C ILE A 53 -4.51 10.52 6.93
N LEU A 54 -4.33 11.34 5.88
CA LEU A 54 -4.48 10.89 4.50
C LEU A 54 -3.43 9.84 4.12
N GLY A 55 -2.16 10.07 4.48
CA GLY A 55 -1.06 9.15 4.22
C GLY A 55 -1.24 7.79 4.89
N PHE A 56 -1.54 7.80 6.20
CA PHE A 56 -1.81 6.56 6.93
C PHE A 56 -3.10 5.87 6.48
N GLY A 57 -4.15 6.63 6.16
CA GLY A 57 -5.42 6.10 5.67
C GLY A 57 -5.26 5.36 4.35
N LEU A 58 -4.60 5.99 3.36
CA LEU A 58 -4.33 5.38 2.07
C LEU A 58 -3.38 4.18 2.21
N PHE A 59 -2.31 4.32 3.01
CA PHE A 59 -1.41 3.22 3.31
C PHE A 59 -2.19 2.01 3.86
N ALA A 60 -3.04 2.21 4.87
CA ALA A 60 -3.81 1.15 5.49
C ALA A 60 -4.74 0.45 4.47
N ILE A 61 -5.43 1.21 3.61
CA ILE A 61 -6.33 0.64 2.59
C ILE A 61 -5.56 -0.26 1.61
N PHE A 62 -4.48 0.25 1.01
CA PHE A 62 -3.69 -0.53 0.04
C PHE A 62 -2.95 -1.71 0.69
N PHE A 63 -2.48 -1.55 1.92
CA PHE A 63 -1.85 -2.62 2.69
C PHE A 63 -2.85 -3.74 3.04
N PHE A 64 -4.09 -3.38 3.37
CA PHE A 64 -5.15 -4.36 3.61
C PHE A 64 -5.56 -5.09 2.33
N LEU A 65 -5.67 -4.38 1.20
CA LEU A 65 -5.92 -4.98 -0.11
C LEU A 65 -4.81 -5.97 -0.50
N ALA A 66 -3.54 -5.59 -0.32
CA ALA A 66 -2.40 -6.48 -0.52
C ALA A 66 -2.50 -7.74 0.38
N SER A 67 -2.82 -7.55 1.66
CA SER A 67 -2.97 -8.65 2.62
C SER A 67 -4.13 -9.58 2.27
N ASN A 68 -5.25 -9.05 1.76
CA ASN A 68 -6.41 -9.84 1.36
C ASN A 68 -6.11 -10.71 0.13
N GLU A 69 -5.38 -10.18 -0.84
CA GLU A 69 -4.94 -10.97 -2.00
C GLU A 69 -3.98 -12.09 -1.60
N MET A 70 -3.13 -11.88 -0.59
CA MET A 70 -2.27 -12.94 -0.03
C MET A 70 -3.06 -14.01 0.74
N LYS A 71 -4.13 -13.63 1.45
CA LYS A 71 -4.99 -14.59 2.18
C LYS A 71 -5.86 -15.45 1.26
N LYS A 72 -6.38 -14.89 0.16
CA LYS A 72 -7.18 -15.62 -0.84
C LYS A 72 -6.38 -16.66 -1.64
N GLY A 73 -5.04 -16.65 -1.55
CA GLY A 73 -4.16 -17.58 -2.26
C GLY A 73 -3.68 -18.79 -1.44
N ARG A 74 -4.02 -18.87 -0.14
CA ARG A 74 -3.73 -20.05 0.70
C ARG A 74 -4.72 -21.17 0.42
#